data_AF-A0AAD5QR87-F1
#
_entry.id   AF-A0AAD5QR87-F1
#
_cell.length_a   1.000
_cell.length_b   1.000
_cell.length_c   1.000
_cell.angle_alpha   90.00
_cell.angle_beta   90.00
_cell.angle_gamma   90.00
#
_symmetry.space_group_name_H-M   'P 1'
#
loop_
_entity.id
_entity.type
_entity.pdbx_description
1 polymer ?
#
loop_
_entity_poly.entity_id
_entity_poly.type
_entity_poly.pdbx_seq_one_letter_code
_entity_poly.pdbx_strand_id
1 'polypeptide(L)'
;MLPSDVCQICKKGTLLRMNSTLADFNERRWERGDILFLFSATAQHESDELIIIDNNSKVFQRVRHEESEAEVDEEDDVLMSSDIVSAQMST
;
A
#
# COMPACT_ATOMS: atom_id res chain seq x y z
N MET A 1 -11.18 0.02 -0.83
CA MET A 1 -11.54 -0.60 -2.12
C MET A 1 -12.85 0.00 -2.59
N LEU A 2 -12.86 0.63 -3.76
CA LEU A 2 -14.03 1.34 -4.27
C LEU A 2 -14.93 0.37 -5.04
N PRO A 3 -16.27 0.52 -5.02
CA PRO A 3 -17.20 -0.48 -5.55
C PRO A 3 -17.03 -0.79 -7.04
N SER A 4 -16.39 0.11 -7.79
CA SER A 4 -16.20 0.01 -9.25
C SER A 4 -14.83 -0.52 -9.67
N ASP A 5 -13.92 -0.73 -8.71
CA ASP A 5 -12.60 -1.27 -9.00
C ASP A 5 -12.63 -2.80 -9.05
N VAL A 6 -12.04 -3.35 -10.10
CA VAL A 6 -11.74 -4.78 -10.22
C VAL A 6 -10.30 -4.98 -9.78
N CYS A 7 -10.14 -5.56 -8.59
CA CYS A 7 -8.83 -5.91 -8.07
C CYS A 7 -8.59 -7.41 -8.20
N GLN A 8 -7.47 -7.78 -8.83
CA GLN A 8 -7.00 -9.16 -8.89
C GLN A 8 -5.72 -9.30 -8.07
N ILE A 9 -5.79 -10.11 -7.01
CA ILE A 9 -4.66 -10.36 -6.11
C ILE A 9 -4.10 -11.76 -6.35
N CYS A 10 -2.79 -11.86 -6.48
CA CYS A 10 -2.05 -13.11 -6.65
C CYS A 10 -0.88 -13.13 -5.66
N LYS A 11 -0.78 -14.19 -4.86
CA LYS A 11 0.33 -14.39 -3.92
C LYS A 11 1.11 -15.65 -4.29
N LYS A 12 2.43 -15.57 -4.29
CA LYS A 12 3.33 -16.72 -4.41
C LYS A 12 4.48 -16.56 -3.41
N GLY A 13 4.44 -17.32 -2.31
CA GLY A 13 5.43 -17.20 -1.24
C GLY A 13 5.40 -15.79 -0.62
N THR A 14 6.56 -15.11 -0.63
CA THR A 14 6.76 -13.72 -0.16
C THR A 14 6.51 -12.67 -1.24
N LEU A 15 6.07 -13.10 -2.43
CA LEU A 15 5.71 -12.21 -3.53
C LEU A 15 4.19 -12.01 -3.57
N LEU A 16 3.78 -10.75 -3.63
CA LEU A 16 2.40 -10.34 -3.80
C LEU A 16 2.29 -9.48 -5.05
N ARG A 17 1.31 -9.81 -5.89
CA ARG A 17 0.95 -9.04 -7.07
C ARG A 17 -0.51 -8.65 -6.95
N MET A 18 -0.81 -7.37 -7.12
CA MET A 18 -2.18 -6.87 -7.19
C MET A 18 -2.34 -6.06 -8.48
N ASN A 19 -3.32 -6.43 -9.31
CA ASN A 19 -3.74 -5.63 -10.45
C ASN A 19 -4.98 -4.84 -10.03
N SER A 20 -5.02 -3.54 -10.29
CA SER A 20 -6.19 -2.67 -10.08
C SER A 20 -6.56 -2.00 -11.40
N THR A 21 -7.87 -1.87 -11.62
CA THR A 21 -8.42 -1.19 -12.80
C THR A 21 -8.71 0.28 -12.56
N LEU A 22 -8.40 0.79 -11.37
CA LEU A 22 -8.65 2.17 -10.98
C LEU A 22 -7.33 2.95 -11.04
N ALA A 23 -7.25 3.93 -11.93
CA ALA A 23 -6.10 4.83 -12.04
C ALA A 23 -6.26 6.07 -11.17
N ASP A 24 -7.40 6.76 -11.28
CA ASP A 24 -7.63 8.02 -10.58
C ASP A 24 -9.13 8.28 -10.34
N PHE A 25 -9.42 9.23 -9.47
CA PHE A 25 -10.74 9.78 -9.22
C PHE A 25 -10.74 11.28 -9.51
N ASN A 26 -10.93 11.62 -10.79
CA ASN A 26 -10.97 13.00 -11.23
C ASN A 26 -12.43 13.45 -11.44
N GLU A 27 -12.79 14.65 -10.97
CA GLU A 27 -14.13 15.25 -11.13
C GLU A 27 -15.33 14.34 -10.79
N ARG A 28 -15.20 13.49 -9.76
CA ARG A 28 -16.22 12.49 -9.35
C ARG A 28 -16.46 11.37 -10.39
N ARG A 29 -15.54 11.18 -11.32
CA ARG A 29 -15.55 10.09 -12.29
C ARG A 29 -14.40 9.13 -12.01
N TRP A 30 -14.68 7.85 -12.21
CA TRP A 30 -13.67 6.80 -12.13
C TRP A 30 -12.86 6.80 -13.41
N GLU A 31 -11.57 7.09 -13.32
CA GLU A 31 -10.64 6.87 -14.43
C GLU A 31 -10.17 5.41 -14.38
N ARG A 32 -10.51 4.66 -15.43
CA ARG A 32 -10.09 3.26 -15.53
C ARG A 32 -8.65 3.21 -16.03
N GLY A 33 -7.81 2.46 -15.31
CA GLY A 33 -6.42 2.22 -15.62
C GLY A 33 -6.05 0.75 -15.64
N ASP A 34 -4.75 0.49 -15.82
CA ASP A 34 -4.12 -0.81 -15.65
C ASP A 34 -2.90 -0.61 -14.74
N ILE A 35 -3.18 -0.62 -13.43
CA ILE A 35 -2.19 -0.37 -12.38
C ILE A 35 -1.80 -1.71 -11.74
N LEU A 36 -0.50 -1.93 -11.65
CA LEU A 36 0.09 -3.13 -11.09
C LEU A 36 0.90 -2.77 -9.86
N PHE A 37 0.58 -3.42 -8.74
CA PHE A 37 1.34 -3.38 -7.51
C PHE A 37 2.11 -4.68 -7.39
N LEU A 38 3.43 -4.58 -7.29
CA LEU A 38 4.33 -5.70 -7.03
C LEU A 38 4.99 -5.48 -5.68
N PHE A 39 4.80 -6.44 -4.78
CA PHE A 39 5.39 -6.42 -3.46
C PHE A 39 6.25 -7.65 -3.20
N SER A 40 7.45 -7.44 -2.63
CA SER A 40 8.39 -8.49 -2.25
C SER A 40 8.96 -8.22 -0.87
N ALA A 41 8.56 -9.01 0.12
CA ALA A 41 9.07 -8.92 1.49
C ALA A 41 10.52 -9.41 1.67
N THR A 42 11.16 -9.86 0.60
CA THR A 42 12.54 -10.38 0.60
C THR A 42 13.45 -9.56 -0.30
N ALA A 43 13.02 -8.34 -0.67
CA ALA A 43 13.84 -7.45 -1.45
C ALA A 43 15.11 -7.08 -0.67
N GLN A 44 16.25 -6.99 -1.36
CA GLN A 44 17.52 -6.63 -0.73
C GLN A 44 17.61 -5.14 -0.38
N HIS A 45 16.79 -4.30 -1.03
CA HIS A 45 16.71 -2.88 -0.80
C HIS A 45 15.26 -2.52 -0.48
N GLU A 46 15.04 -1.72 0.57
CA GLU A 46 13.71 -1.25 1.00
C GLU A 46 12.93 -0.60 -0.16
N SER A 47 13.64 0.16 -0.99
CA SER A 47 13.06 0.79 -2.19
C SER A 47 12.64 -0.18 -3.30
N ASP A 48 12.92 -1.48 -3.19
CA ASP A 48 12.46 -2.53 -4.11
C ASP A 48 11.32 -3.36 -3.51
N GLU A 49 10.92 -3.11 -2.26
CA GLU A 49 9.87 -3.87 -1.59
C GLU A 49 8.51 -3.65 -2.24
N LEU A 50 8.18 -2.42 -2.64
CA LEU A 50 6.93 -2.07 -3.29
C LEU A 50 7.16 -1.27 -4.57
N ILE A 51 6.71 -1.83 -5.69
CA ILE A 51 6.78 -1.21 -7.00
C ILE A 51 5.36 -1.06 -7.55
N ILE A 52 5.03 0.16 -7.96
CA ILE A 52 3.77 0.51 -8.61
C ILE A 52 4.08 0.76 -10.08
N ILE A 53 3.34 0.12 -10.98
CA ILE A 53 3.53 0.20 -12.42
C ILE A 53 2.20 0.64 -13.04
N ASP A 54 2.26 1.69 -13.87
CA ASP A 54 1.16 2.06 -14.76
C ASP A 54 1.47 1.53 -16.17
N ASN A 55 0.73 0.50 -16.57
CA ASN A 55 0.92 -0.16 -17.86
C ASN A 55 0.46 0.71 -19.03
N ASN A 56 -0.44 1.68 -18.83
CA ASN A 56 -0.92 2.57 -19.88
C ASN A 56 0.14 3.64 -20.18
N SER A 57 0.64 4.28 -19.12
CA SER A 57 1.64 5.35 -19.24
C SER A 57 3.07 4.82 -19.42
N LYS A 58 3.30 3.51 -19.24
CA LYS A 58 4.62 2.85 -19.31
C LYS A 58 5.63 3.42 -18.32
N VAL A 59 5.14 3.81 -17.14
CA VAL A 59 5.96 4.33 -16.05
C VAL A 59 5.88 3.41 -14.85
N PHE A 60 6.90 3.47 -14.00
CA PHE A 60 6.92 2.77 -12.72
C PHE A 60 7.43 3.70 -11.62
N GLN A 61 6.95 3.47 -10.41
CA GLN A 61 7.35 4.16 -9.21
C GLN A 61 7.75 3.13 -8.16
N ARG A 62 8.89 3.40 -7.52
CA ARG A 62 9.37 2.63 -6.37
C ARG A 62 8.95 3.36 -5.11
N VAL A 63 8.20 2.69 -4.26
CA VAL A 63 7.78 3.24 -2.98
C VAL A 63 8.82 2.85 -1.94
N ARG A 64 9.29 3.83 -1.18
CA ARG A 64 10.17 3.62 -0.04
C ARG A 64 9.36 3.73 1.23
N HIS A 65 9.63 2.85 2.17
CA HIS A 65 9.18 2.98 3.54
C HIS A 65 10.27 3.75 4.30
N GLU A 66 10.25 5.08 4.24
CA GLU A 66 11.04 5.92 5.15
C GLU A 66 10.05 6.43 6.19
N GLU A 67 9.95 5.75 7.34
CA GLU A 67 9.29 6.31 8.51
C GLU A 67 10.08 7.54 8.94
N SER A 68 9.46 8.71 8.84
CA SER A 68 10.07 9.93 9.35
C SER A 68 10.07 9.87 10.88
N GLU A 69 11.13 10.35 11.53
CA GLU A 69 11.17 10.51 12.99
C GLU A 69 9.93 11.29 13.50
N ALA A 70 9.44 12.24 12.69
CA ALA A 70 8.22 12.98 12.98
C ALA A 70 6.91 12.16 12.90
N GLU A 71 6.85 11.13 12.04
CA GLU A 71 5.69 10.22 11.98
C GLU A 71 5.68 9.28 13.20
N VAL A 72 6.87 8.83 13.62
CA VAL A 72 7.04 8.01 14.83
C VAL A 72 6.66 8.80 16.09
N ASP A 73 7.11 10.05 16.20
CA ASP A 73 6.78 10.94 17.33
C ASP A 73 5.26 11.19 17.43
N GLU A 74 4.57 11.32 16.29
CA GLU A 74 3.12 11.55 16.26
C GLU A 74 2.33 10.29 16.69
N GLU A 75 2.81 9.10 16.32
CA GLU A 75 2.24 7.83 16.82
C GLU A 75 2.46 7.67 18.33
N ASP A 76 3.64 8.01 18.83
CA ASP A 76 3.96 7.98 20.27
C ASP A 76 3.06 8.94 21.06
N ASP A 77 2.82 10.16 20.58
CA ASP A 77 1.92 11.13 21.20
C ASP A 77 0.46 10.61 21.27
N VAL A 78 0.00 9.92 20.23
CA VAL A 78 -1.33 9.30 20.21
C VAL A 78 -1.43 8.16 21.22
N LEU A 79 -0.39 7.34 21.35
CA LEU A 79 -0.33 6.23 22.30
C LEU A 79 -0.21 6.71 23.76
N MET A 80 0.49 7.82 23.98
CA MET A 80 0.65 8.46 25.30
C MET A 80 -0.60 9.23 25.75
N SER A 81 -1.41 9.70 24.80
CA SER A 81 -2.66 10.41 25.07
C SER A 81 -3.90 9.49 25.12
N SER A 82 -3.75 8.21 24.78
CA SER A 82 -4.83 7.22 24.82
C SER A 82 -4.72 6.31 26.04
N ASP A 83 -5.84 6.10 26.76
CA ASP A 83 -5.89 5.11 27.83
C ASP A 83 -5.68 3.70 27.27
N ILE A 84 -4.85 2.88 27.95
CA ILE A 84 -4.61 1.48 27.59
C ILE A 84 -5.93 0.70 27.68
N VAL A 85 -6.62 0.52 26.56
CA VAL A 85 -7.67 -0.47 26.44
C VAL A 85 -7.02 -1.82 26.17
N SER A 86 -7.07 -2.70 27.17
CA SER A 86 -6.52 -4.04 27.12
C SER A 86 -7.01 -4.80 25.89
N ALA A 87 -6.12 -5.04 24.92
CA ALA A 87 -6.33 -6.04 23.90
C ALA A 87 -6.29 -7.42 24.59
N GLN A 88 -7.46 -8.00 24.88
CA GLN A 88 -7.51 -9.41 25.23
C GLN A 88 -7.10 -10.22 23.99
N MET A 89 -5.87 -10.73 23.99
CA MET A 89 -5.52 -11.86 23.13
C MET A 89 -6.29 -13.07 23.64
N SER A 90 -7.28 -13.52 22.86
CA SER A 90 -7.74 -14.90 22.99
C SER A 90 -6.67 -15.80 22.39
N THR A 91 -6.20 -16.71 23.23
CA THR A 91 -5.11 -17.67 23.04
C THR A 91 -5.30 -18.58 21.83
#